data_AF-A0A8J3FKV8-F1
#
_entry.id   AF-A0A8J3FKV8-F1
#
_cell.length_a   1.000
_cell.length_b   1.000
_cell.length_c   1.000
_cell.angle_alpha   90.00
_cell.angle_beta   90.00
_cell.angle_gamma   90.00
#
_symmetry.space_group_name_H-M   'P 1'
#
loop_
_entity.id
_entity.type
_entity.pdbx_description
1 polymer ?
#
loop_
_entity_poly.entity_id
_entity_poly.type
_entity_poly.pdbx_seq_one_letter_code
_entity_poly.pdbx_strand_id
1 'polypeptide(L)'
;MTVTAVEQIFLECERGRADGDLIKRVSASDKEYHFQNWVQARIEACKLNYDEPGRNTYPDFRLVDHPEGYEVKGLEFPGREADYDSNSQVPTGKHNGREVFYVFGRYPKSVRDVDEYPVVDLVVCHGSFLNADHEYVHKNKSFRGFGSYGDILVRDRKMYVVPTPFALASGTSGLATLVLPASYKIQSDQLVHVGDLDRVEVDEVLVSYEFNMQTNEMVTHKEPNPNAGLVHRFRAYRSRGAGDSKNVTLNGSRR
;
A
#
# COMPACT_ATOMS: atom_id res chain seq x y z
N MET A 1 -24.66 4.67 10.21
CA MET A 1 -23.38 5.00 9.53
C MET A 1 -22.38 4.01 10.07
N THR A 2 -21.76 3.19 9.21
CA THR A 2 -20.66 2.32 9.65
C THR A 2 -19.52 3.22 10.10
N VAL A 3 -19.22 3.16 11.40
CA VAL A 3 -18.04 3.83 11.97
C VAL A 3 -16.84 3.12 11.37
N THR A 4 -15.92 3.91 10.82
CA THR A 4 -14.72 3.44 10.14
C THR A 4 -13.52 3.66 11.06
N ALA A 5 -12.55 2.76 11.05
CA ALA A 5 -11.41 2.81 11.97
C ALA A 5 -10.20 3.56 11.38
N VAL A 6 -10.22 3.88 10.09
CA VAL A 6 -9.08 4.46 9.37
C VAL A 6 -8.60 5.78 9.97
N GLU A 7 -9.49 6.67 10.38
CA GLU A 7 -9.11 7.95 11.01
C GLU A 7 -8.41 7.71 12.35
N GLN A 8 -8.95 6.80 13.17
CA GLN A 8 -8.40 6.46 14.48
C GLN A 8 -7.01 5.83 14.34
N ILE A 9 -6.86 4.84 13.44
CA ILE A 9 -5.59 4.18 13.17
C ILE A 9 -4.57 5.18 12.61
N PHE A 10 -4.96 6.04 11.66
CA PHE A 10 -4.06 7.05 11.12
C PHE A 10 -3.57 8.02 12.20
N LEU A 11 -4.47 8.54 13.04
CA LEU A 11 -4.11 9.48 14.11
C LEU A 11 -3.19 8.81 15.14
N GLU A 12 -3.41 7.55 15.48
CA GLU A 12 -2.55 6.81 16.41
C GLU A 12 -1.18 6.47 15.80
N CYS A 13 -1.11 6.18 14.50
CA CYS A 13 0.16 6.07 13.79
C CYS A 13 0.91 7.41 13.76
N GLU A 14 0.23 8.53 13.51
CA GLU A 14 0.88 9.84 13.54
C GLU A 14 1.35 10.22 14.95
N ARG A 15 0.55 9.93 15.98
CA ARG A 15 0.97 10.09 17.38
C ARG A 15 2.23 9.29 17.66
N GLY A 16 2.24 7.99 17.33
CA GLY A 16 3.41 7.13 17.54
C GLY A 16 4.64 7.63 16.78
N ARG A 17 4.48 8.13 15.55
CA ARG A 17 5.57 8.72 14.78
C ARG A 17 6.11 9.99 15.45
N ALA A 18 5.23 10.89 15.88
CA ALA A 18 5.59 12.18 16.47
C ALA A 18 6.22 12.04 17.86
N ASP A 19 5.70 11.12 18.68
CA ASP A 19 6.20 10.86 20.03
C ASP A 19 7.48 10.01 20.04
N GLY A 20 7.88 9.47 18.88
CA GLY A 20 9.12 8.70 18.72
C GLY A 20 8.98 7.22 19.10
N ASP A 21 7.79 6.62 18.97
CA ASP A 21 7.64 5.18 19.06
C ASP A 21 8.48 4.53 17.94
N LEU A 22 9.55 3.84 18.32
CA LEU A 22 10.50 3.28 17.36
C LEU A 22 10.02 1.95 16.79
N ILE A 23 10.27 1.74 15.51
CA ILE A 23 10.29 0.43 14.89
C ILE A 23 11.37 -0.39 15.58
N LYS A 24 11.06 -1.64 15.97
CA LYS A 24 12.02 -2.56 16.58
C LYS A 24 12.23 -3.77 15.70
N ARG A 25 13.46 -4.00 15.28
CA ARG A 25 13.87 -5.20 14.55
C ARG A 25 14.03 -6.35 15.53
N VAL A 26 13.26 -7.43 15.34
CA VAL A 26 13.25 -8.57 16.28
C VAL A 26 14.47 -9.48 16.07
N SER A 27 15.03 -9.52 14.86
CA SER A 27 16.27 -10.24 14.55
C SER A 27 16.96 -9.67 13.31
N ALA A 28 18.25 -9.94 13.13
CA ALA A 28 18.97 -9.57 11.90
C ALA A 28 18.40 -10.23 10.62
N SER A 29 17.64 -11.32 10.75
CA SER A 29 16.91 -11.98 9.66
C SER A 29 15.51 -11.43 9.42
N ASP A 30 15.00 -10.59 10.31
CA ASP A 30 13.70 -9.93 10.17
C ASP A 30 13.84 -8.76 9.20
N LYS A 31 13.49 -9.02 7.94
CA LYS A 31 13.58 -8.03 6.86
C LYS A 31 12.25 -7.34 6.58
N GLU A 32 11.15 -7.91 7.04
CA GLU A 32 9.81 -7.57 6.55
C GLU A 32 8.84 -7.17 7.67
N TYR A 33 8.99 -7.71 8.88
CA TYR A 33 7.92 -7.64 9.89
C TYR A 33 8.08 -6.50 10.89
N HIS A 34 9.24 -5.87 11.02
CA HIS A 34 9.46 -4.84 12.04
C HIS A 34 8.53 -3.62 11.90
N PHE A 35 8.25 -3.17 10.67
CA PHE A 35 7.29 -2.08 10.46
C PHE A 35 5.85 -2.55 10.63
N GLN A 36 5.55 -3.80 10.24
CA GLN A 36 4.24 -4.41 10.49
C GLN A 36 3.95 -4.50 11.99
N ASN A 37 4.93 -4.90 12.82
CA ASN A 37 4.82 -4.93 14.27
C ASN A 37 4.59 -3.52 14.86
N TRP A 38 5.24 -2.50 14.28
CA TRP A 38 5.02 -1.12 14.69
C TRP A 38 3.58 -0.68 14.42
N VAL A 39 3.03 -0.98 13.24
CA VAL A 39 1.63 -0.70 12.89
C VAL A 39 0.67 -1.52 13.77
N GLN A 40 0.98 -2.79 14.03
CA GLN A 40 0.20 -3.65 14.92
C GLN A 40 0.01 -2.99 16.30
N ALA A 41 1.09 -2.50 16.90
CA ALA A 41 1.03 -1.83 18.19
C ALA A 41 0.13 -0.58 18.18
N ARG A 42 -0.02 0.09 17.03
CA ARG A 42 -0.94 1.23 16.86
C ARG A 42 -2.40 0.76 16.78
N ILE A 43 -2.67 -0.32 16.05
CA ILE A 43 -4.00 -0.94 16.00
C ILE A 43 -4.43 -1.43 17.40
N GLU A 44 -3.51 -2.05 18.14
CA GLU A 44 -3.73 -2.48 19.53
C GLU A 44 -3.97 -1.30 20.48
N ALA A 45 -3.21 -0.20 20.33
CA ALA A 45 -3.42 1.02 21.11
C ALA A 45 -4.80 1.66 20.87
N CYS A 46 -5.33 1.50 19.66
CA CYS A 46 -6.71 1.85 19.30
C CYS A 46 -7.78 0.94 19.93
N LYS A 47 -7.37 -0.17 20.58
CA LYS A 47 -8.25 -1.21 21.14
C LYS A 47 -9.16 -1.87 20.09
N LEU A 48 -8.63 -2.03 18.87
CA LEU A 48 -9.35 -2.65 17.76
C LEU A 48 -9.00 -4.14 17.67
N ASN A 49 -10.02 -4.97 17.52
CA ASN A 49 -9.84 -6.41 17.30
C ASN A 49 -9.54 -6.70 15.82
N TYR A 50 -8.62 -7.62 15.57
CA TYR A 50 -8.28 -8.11 14.23
C TYR A 50 -8.04 -9.62 14.23
N ASP A 51 -8.28 -10.26 13.09
CA ASP A 51 -7.97 -11.67 12.89
C ASP A 51 -6.45 -11.91 13.03
N GLU A 52 -6.05 -13.06 13.55
CA GLU A 52 -4.64 -13.43 13.67
C GLU A 52 -3.92 -13.25 12.30
N PRO A 53 -2.85 -12.42 12.24
CA PRO A 53 -2.10 -12.21 11.01
C PRO A 53 -1.42 -13.51 10.55
N GLY A 54 -1.68 -13.92 9.32
CA GLY A 54 -1.00 -15.04 8.68
C GLY A 54 0.02 -14.57 7.65
N ARG A 55 1.15 -15.29 7.53
CA ARG A 55 2.21 -14.96 6.55
C ARG A 55 1.77 -14.92 5.08
N ASN A 56 0.62 -15.51 4.76
CA ASN A 56 0.07 -15.56 3.39
C ASN A 56 -1.39 -15.09 3.33
N THR A 57 -1.85 -14.32 4.33
CA THR A 57 -3.19 -13.75 4.33
C THR A 57 -3.14 -12.29 3.92
N TYR A 58 -4.11 -11.90 3.11
CA TYR A 58 -4.28 -10.52 2.65
C TYR A 58 -5.65 -9.98 3.09
N PRO A 59 -5.75 -8.71 3.50
CA PRO A 59 -4.61 -7.85 3.89
C PRO A 59 -3.99 -8.31 5.23
N ASP A 60 -2.81 -7.78 5.55
CA ASP A 60 -2.03 -8.12 6.76
C ASP A 60 -2.86 -8.09 8.06
N PHE A 61 -3.65 -7.03 8.26
CA PHE A 61 -4.58 -6.91 9.38
C PHE A 61 -6.02 -6.82 8.87
N ARG A 62 -6.90 -7.66 9.40
CA ARG A 62 -8.33 -7.69 9.06
C ARG A 62 -9.12 -7.39 10.32
N LEU A 63 -9.74 -6.21 10.38
CA LEU A 63 -10.51 -5.84 11.56
C LEU A 63 -11.75 -6.72 11.69
N VAL A 64 -12.14 -7.00 12.94
CA VAL A 64 -13.32 -7.82 13.26
C VAL A 64 -14.58 -6.95 13.29
N ASP A 65 -14.50 -5.82 14.00
CA ASP A 65 -15.66 -4.95 14.26
C ASP A 65 -15.91 -3.94 13.13
N HIS A 66 -14.97 -3.83 12.20
CA HIS A 66 -15.04 -2.96 11.03
C HIS A 66 -14.79 -3.78 9.76
N PRO A 67 -15.55 -3.58 8.67
CA PRO A 67 -15.31 -4.24 7.39
C PRO A 67 -14.11 -3.58 6.68
N GLU A 68 -12.95 -3.63 7.34
CA GLU A 68 -11.73 -2.95 6.94
C GLU A 68 -10.54 -3.89 7.05
N GLY A 69 -9.56 -3.68 6.18
CA GLY A 69 -8.27 -4.31 6.32
C GLY A 69 -7.11 -3.39 5.93
N TYR A 70 -5.94 -3.68 6.49
CA TYR A 70 -4.75 -2.86 6.39
C TYR A 70 -3.59 -3.70 5.87
N GLU A 71 -3.07 -3.30 4.71
CA GLU A 71 -1.87 -3.88 4.12
C GLU A 71 -0.68 -2.98 4.46
N VAL A 72 0.39 -3.54 5.02
CA VAL A 72 1.52 -2.76 5.52
C VAL A 72 2.73 -2.89 4.59
N LYS A 73 3.36 -1.76 4.32
CA LYS A 73 4.56 -1.66 3.47
C LYS A 73 5.61 -0.76 4.12
N GLY A 74 6.64 -1.39 4.67
CA GLY A 74 7.83 -0.72 5.20
C GLY A 74 8.90 -0.54 4.13
N LEU A 75 9.48 0.65 4.01
CA LEU A 75 10.48 0.99 2.99
C LEU A 75 11.72 1.64 3.63
N GLU A 76 12.91 1.12 3.33
CA GLU A 76 14.17 1.75 3.76
C GLU A 76 14.46 3.04 2.99
N PHE A 77 14.92 4.07 3.70
CA PHE A 77 15.23 5.40 3.19
C PHE A 77 16.60 5.92 3.69
N PRO A 78 17.43 6.59 2.85
CA PRO A 78 17.26 6.82 1.42
C PRO A 78 17.43 5.50 0.64
N GLY A 79 16.46 5.17 -0.23
CA GLY A 79 16.37 3.86 -0.86
C GLY A 79 15.25 3.78 -1.88
N ARG A 80 14.45 2.70 -1.84
CA ARG A 80 13.35 2.49 -2.78
C ARG A 80 12.21 3.45 -2.46
N GLU A 81 12.12 4.53 -3.22
CA GLU A 81 11.04 5.53 -3.10
C GLU A 81 9.97 5.37 -4.17
N ALA A 82 10.34 4.94 -5.37
CA ALA A 82 9.47 4.95 -6.54
C ALA A 82 8.35 3.90 -6.48
N ASP A 83 8.65 2.70 -6.01
CA ASP A 83 7.75 1.55 -6.12
C ASP A 83 7.97 0.52 -4.99
N TYR A 84 7.10 -0.48 -4.91
CA TYR A 84 7.21 -1.64 -4.03
C TYR A 84 6.76 -2.91 -4.75
N ASP A 85 7.18 -4.08 -4.27
CA ASP A 85 6.76 -5.35 -4.83
C ASP A 85 5.44 -5.82 -4.20
N SER A 86 4.46 -6.09 -5.05
CA SER A 86 3.20 -6.72 -4.67
C SER A 86 3.17 -8.13 -5.25
N ASN A 87 3.18 -9.14 -4.38
CA ASN A 87 3.32 -10.53 -4.80
C ASN A 87 1.97 -11.22 -4.78
N SER A 88 1.56 -11.80 -5.91
CA SER A 88 0.32 -12.60 -6.04
C SER A 88 -1.00 -11.88 -5.74
N GLN A 89 -0.98 -10.60 -5.35
CA GLN A 89 -2.14 -9.75 -5.15
C GLN A 89 -1.79 -8.35 -5.68
N VAL A 90 -2.57 -7.83 -6.62
CA VAL A 90 -2.47 -6.43 -7.02
C VAL A 90 -3.11 -5.54 -5.95
N PRO A 91 -2.68 -4.27 -5.82
CA PRO A 91 -3.37 -3.36 -4.92
C PRO A 91 -4.83 -3.26 -5.29
N THR A 92 -5.69 -3.24 -4.27
CA THR A 92 -7.13 -3.05 -4.44
C THR A 92 -7.64 -2.25 -3.26
N GLY A 93 -8.65 -1.41 -3.49
CA GLY A 93 -9.40 -0.75 -2.42
C GLY A 93 -10.44 -1.67 -1.79
N LYS A 94 -10.75 -2.83 -2.39
CA LYS A 94 -11.78 -3.74 -1.91
C LYS A 94 -11.32 -5.19 -1.97
N HIS A 95 -11.54 -5.94 -0.89
CA HIS A 95 -11.23 -7.36 -0.84
C HIS A 95 -12.17 -8.11 0.11
N ASN A 96 -12.87 -9.13 -0.40
CA ASN A 96 -13.78 -9.98 0.38
C ASN A 96 -14.75 -9.19 1.28
N GLY A 97 -15.37 -8.16 0.71
CA GLY A 97 -16.34 -7.30 1.40
C GLY A 97 -15.74 -6.26 2.36
N ARG A 98 -14.41 -6.14 2.42
CA ARG A 98 -13.71 -5.11 3.21
C ARG A 98 -13.21 -3.98 2.33
N GLU A 99 -13.25 -2.76 2.86
CA GLU A 99 -12.42 -1.67 2.35
C GLU A 99 -10.96 -1.93 2.76
N VAL A 100 -10.01 -1.69 1.86
CA VAL A 100 -8.60 -1.98 2.09
C VAL A 100 -7.80 -0.69 2.05
N PHE A 101 -7.05 -0.46 3.13
CA PHE A 101 -6.12 0.64 3.27
C PHE A 101 -4.69 0.11 3.26
N TYR A 102 -3.79 0.90 2.71
CA TYR A 102 -2.36 0.62 2.72
C TYR A 102 -1.67 1.57 3.70
N VAL A 103 -0.81 1.03 4.56
CA VAL A 103 0.01 1.79 5.50
C VAL A 103 1.47 1.72 5.04
N PHE A 104 1.96 2.83 4.49
CA PHE A 104 3.34 2.97 4.05
C PHE A 104 4.15 3.75 5.09
N GLY A 105 5.28 3.19 5.51
CA GLY A 105 6.24 3.86 6.36
C GLY A 105 7.63 3.85 5.75
N ARG A 106 8.30 5.00 5.73
CA ARG A 106 9.73 5.07 5.45
C ARG A 106 10.53 5.16 6.73
N TYR A 107 11.61 4.42 6.82
CA TYR A 107 12.52 4.43 7.97
C TYR A 107 13.98 4.37 7.49
N PRO A 108 14.95 4.82 8.30
CA PRO A 108 16.35 4.83 7.91
C PRO A 108 16.84 3.45 7.46
N LYS A 109 17.72 3.42 6.46
CA LYS A 109 18.45 2.20 6.08
C LYS A 109 19.06 1.53 7.30
N SER A 110 19.01 0.20 7.32
CA SER A 110 19.61 -0.60 8.38
C SER A 110 21.09 -0.25 8.57
N VAL A 111 21.46 0.11 9.80
CA VAL A 111 22.85 0.33 10.20
C VAL A 111 23.27 -0.84 11.09
N ARG A 112 24.52 -1.28 10.97
CA ARG A 112 25.06 -2.36 11.80
C ARG A 112 24.92 -1.97 13.29
N ASP A 113 24.50 -2.94 14.11
CA ASP A 113 24.31 -2.79 15.56
C ASP A 113 23.24 -1.74 15.96
N VAL A 114 22.36 -1.37 15.03
CA VAL A 114 21.14 -0.59 15.29
C VAL A 114 19.93 -1.48 15.01
N ASP A 115 19.07 -1.65 16.00
CA ASP A 115 17.85 -2.46 15.90
C ASP A 115 16.57 -1.64 16.12
N GLU A 116 16.70 -0.33 16.37
CA GLU A 116 15.57 0.57 16.55
C GLU A 116 15.66 1.74 15.57
N TYR A 117 14.54 2.06 14.91
CA TYR A 117 14.48 3.05 13.85
C TYR A 117 13.23 3.94 13.99
N PRO A 118 13.31 5.25 13.74
CA PRO A 118 12.13 6.09 13.66
C PRO A 118 11.37 5.86 12.35
N VAL A 119 10.06 6.11 12.37
CA VAL A 119 9.28 6.32 11.14
C VAL A 119 9.50 7.76 10.67
N VAL A 120 10.09 7.95 9.49
CA VAL A 120 10.43 9.27 8.92
C VAL A 120 9.23 9.86 8.18
N ASP A 121 8.60 9.03 7.34
CA ASP A 121 7.44 9.41 6.54
C ASP A 121 6.36 8.35 6.70
N LEU A 122 5.10 8.79 6.73
CA LEU A 122 3.96 7.90 6.85
C LEU A 122 2.89 8.29 5.83
N VAL A 123 2.39 7.33 5.06
CA VAL A 123 1.17 7.54 4.27
C VAL A 123 0.22 6.39 4.51
N VAL A 124 -1.00 6.72 4.94
CA VAL A 124 -2.12 5.79 4.91
C VAL A 124 -3.00 6.17 3.72
N CYS A 125 -3.23 5.25 2.79
CA CYS A 125 -4.08 5.52 1.63
C CYS A 125 -5.08 4.41 1.37
N HIS A 126 -6.25 4.76 0.83
CA HIS A 126 -7.18 3.77 0.31
C HIS A 126 -6.57 3.04 -0.90
N GLY A 127 -6.73 1.73 -1.01
CA GLY A 127 -6.08 0.93 -2.06
C GLY A 127 -6.44 1.37 -3.49
N SER A 128 -7.63 1.96 -3.70
CA SER A 128 -8.01 2.55 -5.01
C SER A 128 -7.10 3.69 -5.46
N PHE A 129 -6.34 4.32 -4.56
CA PHE A 129 -5.36 5.34 -4.92
C PHE A 129 -4.16 4.74 -5.67
N LEU A 130 -3.83 3.48 -5.38
CA LEU A 130 -2.75 2.74 -6.04
C LEU A 130 -3.22 2.07 -7.33
N ASN A 131 -4.43 1.51 -7.32
CA ASN A 131 -5.04 0.82 -8.46
C ASN A 131 -6.57 0.87 -8.37
N ALA A 132 -7.23 1.36 -9.42
CA ALA A 132 -8.68 1.55 -9.44
C ALA A 132 -9.47 0.24 -9.63
N ASP A 133 -8.86 -0.80 -10.22
CA ASP A 133 -9.52 -2.08 -10.43
C ASP A 133 -9.66 -2.87 -9.11
N HIS A 134 -10.83 -3.50 -8.93
CA HIS A 134 -11.21 -4.30 -7.78
C HIS A 134 -11.64 -5.72 -8.14
N GLU A 135 -11.73 -6.04 -9.44
CA GLU A 135 -12.30 -7.29 -9.94
C GLU A 135 -11.23 -8.30 -10.36
N TYR A 136 -9.97 -7.88 -10.52
CA TYR A 136 -8.89 -8.79 -10.86
C TYR A 136 -8.61 -9.80 -9.74
N VAL A 137 -8.88 -11.08 -10.03
CA VAL A 137 -8.55 -12.22 -9.15
C VAL A 137 -7.36 -12.98 -9.72
N HIS A 138 -6.21 -12.86 -9.07
CA HIS A 138 -5.03 -13.66 -9.42
C HIS A 138 -5.29 -15.15 -9.16
N LYS A 139 -5.04 -15.99 -10.17
CA LYS A 139 -5.12 -17.45 -10.04
C LYS A 139 -3.72 -18.04 -10.08
N ASN A 140 -3.29 -18.64 -8.97
CA ASN A 140 -2.07 -19.44 -8.92
C ASN A 140 -2.23 -20.67 -9.83
N LYS A 141 -1.60 -20.63 -11.01
CA LYS A 141 -1.55 -21.74 -11.96
C LYS A 141 -0.14 -22.33 -12.01
N SER A 142 -0.02 -23.56 -12.48
CA SER A 142 1.26 -24.21 -12.65
C SER A 142 1.19 -25.24 -13.77
N PHE A 143 2.30 -25.45 -14.47
CA PHE A 143 2.42 -26.44 -15.53
C PHE A 143 3.74 -27.21 -15.43
N ARG A 144 3.77 -28.43 -15.97
CA ARG A 144 4.96 -29.30 -16.06
C ARG A 144 5.50 -29.30 -17.50
N GLY A 145 6.62 -29.97 -17.73
CA GLY A 145 7.25 -30.05 -19.05
C GLY A 145 8.45 -29.12 -19.23
N PHE A 146 8.97 -28.55 -18.14
CA PHE A 146 10.13 -27.66 -18.18
C PHE A 146 11.44 -28.41 -17.88
N GLY A 147 12.56 -27.89 -18.39
CA GLY A 147 13.88 -28.52 -18.30
C GLY A 147 14.10 -29.66 -19.30
N SER A 148 15.34 -30.12 -19.46
CA SER A 148 15.69 -31.18 -20.41
C SER A 148 15.01 -32.52 -20.13
N TYR A 149 14.61 -32.76 -18.88
CA TYR A 149 13.88 -33.96 -18.46
C TYR A 149 12.36 -33.76 -18.38
N GLY A 150 11.86 -32.53 -18.57
CA GLY A 150 10.42 -32.22 -18.57
C GLY A 150 9.71 -32.33 -17.22
N ASP A 151 10.43 -32.64 -16.14
CA ASP A 151 9.87 -32.89 -14.81
C ASP A 151 9.81 -31.64 -13.91
N ILE A 152 10.42 -30.53 -14.35
CA ILE A 152 10.39 -29.26 -13.63
C ILE A 152 8.97 -28.64 -13.72
N LEU A 153 8.44 -28.28 -12.56
CA LEU A 153 7.16 -27.57 -12.42
C LEU A 153 7.41 -26.06 -12.50
N VAL A 154 6.78 -25.39 -13.46
CA VAL A 154 6.71 -23.93 -13.51
C VAL A 154 5.47 -23.47 -12.75
N ARG A 155 5.67 -22.53 -11.83
CA ARG A 155 4.59 -21.86 -11.11
C ARG A 155 4.35 -20.50 -11.74
N ASP A 156 3.14 -20.26 -12.20
CA ASP A 156 2.71 -18.94 -12.65
C ASP A 156 2.37 -18.09 -11.42
N ARG A 157 3.38 -17.40 -10.91
CA ARG A 157 3.26 -16.36 -9.88
C ARG A 157 3.61 -15.02 -10.52
N LYS A 158 2.76 -14.02 -10.33
CA LYS A 158 3.06 -12.65 -10.78
C LYS A 158 3.72 -11.86 -9.66
N MET A 159 4.79 -11.17 -10.04
CA MET A 159 5.47 -10.15 -9.24
C MET A 159 5.10 -8.80 -9.84
N TYR A 160 4.37 -7.97 -9.12
CA TYR A 160 3.98 -6.64 -9.59
C TYR A 160 4.89 -5.59 -8.95
N VAL A 161 5.31 -4.61 -9.75
CA VAL A 161 6.00 -3.42 -9.24
C VAL A 161 5.00 -2.27 -9.27
N VAL A 162 4.61 -1.81 -8.08
CA VAL A 162 3.53 -0.84 -7.89
C VAL A 162 4.11 0.48 -7.40
N PRO A 163 3.71 1.65 -7.92
CA PRO A 163 4.19 2.92 -7.42
C PRO A 163 3.79 3.15 -5.96
N THR A 164 4.70 3.69 -5.15
CA THR A 164 4.38 4.07 -3.77
C THR A 164 3.57 5.38 -3.76
N PRO A 165 2.81 5.69 -2.69
CA PRO A 165 2.22 7.01 -2.55
C PRO A 165 3.25 8.15 -2.50
N PHE A 166 4.49 7.89 -2.06
CA PHE A 166 5.59 8.88 -2.09
C PHE A 166 6.01 9.23 -3.52
N ALA A 167 5.92 8.28 -4.43
CA ALA A 167 6.17 8.50 -5.85
C ALA A 167 4.98 9.16 -6.56
N LEU A 168 3.76 8.86 -6.12
CA LEU A 168 2.52 9.40 -6.70
C LEU A 168 2.22 10.83 -6.25
N ALA A 169 2.65 11.24 -5.06
CA ALA A 169 2.32 12.55 -4.50
C ALA A 169 3.53 13.28 -3.92
N SER A 170 3.59 14.59 -4.15
CA SER A 170 4.52 15.53 -3.53
C SER A 170 3.99 16.05 -2.19
N GLY A 171 4.92 16.52 -1.35
CA GLY A 171 4.60 17.13 -0.06
C GLY A 171 4.43 16.12 1.07
N THR A 172 4.68 14.84 0.84
CA THR A 172 4.61 13.76 1.85
C THR A 172 5.88 13.63 2.70
N SER A 173 6.99 14.24 2.28
CA SER A 173 8.29 14.14 2.94
C SER A 173 8.30 14.67 4.38
N GLY A 174 8.80 13.87 5.32
CA GLY A 174 8.95 14.11 6.75
C GLY A 174 7.64 14.16 7.54
N LEU A 175 6.52 13.73 6.94
CA LEU A 175 5.17 13.96 7.46
C LEU A 175 4.32 12.69 7.39
N ALA A 176 3.23 12.68 8.15
CA ALA A 176 2.13 11.75 7.93
C ALA A 176 1.07 12.35 7.01
N THR A 177 0.52 11.55 6.11
CA THR A 177 -0.59 11.95 5.23
C THR A 177 -1.61 10.82 5.12
N LEU A 178 -2.89 11.16 5.30
CA LEU A 178 -4.02 10.26 5.08
C LEU A 178 -4.65 10.58 3.72
N VAL A 179 -4.76 9.62 2.82
CA VAL A 179 -5.35 9.80 1.48
C VAL A 179 -6.60 8.93 1.33
N LEU A 180 -7.76 9.56 1.19
CA LEU A 180 -9.06 8.88 1.14
C LEU A 180 -9.85 9.27 -0.12
N PRO A 181 -10.78 8.43 -0.60
CA PRO A 181 -11.71 8.84 -1.65
C PRO A 181 -12.45 10.13 -1.27
N ALA A 182 -12.65 11.05 -2.20
CA ALA A 182 -13.28 12.35 -1.91
C ALA A 182 -14.75 12.21 -1.41
N SER A 183 -15.38 11.06 -1.65
CA SER A 183 -16.70 10.71 -1.14
C SER A 183 -16.71 10.39 0.36
N TYR A 184 -15.57 10.00 0.93
CA TYR A 184 -15.41 9.71 2.35
C TYR A 184 -15.72 10.95 3.20
N LYS A 185 -16.43 10.75 4.32
CA LYS A 185 -16.83 11.81 5.24
C LYS A 185 -15.97 11.76 6.50
N ILE A 186 -15.07 12.73 6.64
CA ILE A 186 -14.25 12.91 7.85
C ILE A 186 -15.17 13.07 9.06
N GLN A 187 -14.84 12.36 10.14
CA GLN A 187 -15.55 12.39 11.41
C GLN A 187 -14.78 13.16 12.49
N SER A 188 -13.44 13.13 12.43
CA SER A 188 -12.54 13.78 13.38
C SER A 188 -12.26 15.25 13.06
N ASP A 189 -12.37 16.11 14.06
CA ASP A 189 -11.98 17.52 13.98
C ASP A 189 -10.44 17.74 14.03
N GLN A 190 -9.69 16.68 14.34
CA GLN A 190 -8.23 16.66 14.32
C GLN A 190 -7.68 16.55 12.90
N LEU A 191 -8.49 16.20 11.90
CA LEU A 191 -8.04 16.07 10.52
C LEU A 191 -8.26 17.36 9.73
N VAL A 192 -7.19 17.84 9.09
CA VAL A 192 -7.20 19.02 8.24
C VAL A 192 -6.98 18.60 6.80
N HIS A 193 -7.84 19.07 5.90
CA HIS A 193 -7.69 18.87 4.45
C HIS A 193 -6.48 19.66 3.93
N VAL A 194 -5.57 18.98 3.21
CA VAL A 194 -4.32 19.57 2.70
C VAL A 194 -4.09 19.35 1.20
N GLY A 195 -5.06 18.82 0.46
CA GLY A 195 -4.95 18.71 -0.99
C GLY A 195 -5.94 17.75 -1.63
N ASP A 196 -6.32 18.06 -2.87
CA ASP A 196 -7.12 17.20 -3.73
C ASP A 196 -6.20 16.50 -4.75
N LEU A 197 -6.42 15.20 -4.96
CA LEU A 197 -5.60 14.33 -5.80
C LEU A 197 -6.49 13.57 -6.80
N ASP A 198 -6.40 13.93 -8.08
CA ASP A 198 -7.22 13.33 -9.14
C ASP A 198 -6.43 12.30 -9.94
N ARG A 199 -6.85 11.04 -9.87
CA ARG A 199 -6.27 9.93 -10.64
C ARG A 199 -7.15 9.63 -11.85
N VAL A 200 -6.55 9.51 -13.03
CA VAL A 200 -7.27 9.25 -14.28
C VAL A 200 -6.91 7.87 -14.80
N GLU A 201 -7.93 7.11 -15.20
CA GLU A 201 -7.73 5.82 -15.85
C GLU A 201 -7.20 5.97 -17.29
N VAL A 202 -6.25 5.11 -17.64
CA VAL A 202 -5.54 5.11 -18.94
C VAL A 202 -6.42 4.60 -20.08
N ASP A 203 -6.06 4.93 -21.32
CA ASP A 203 -6.82 4.55 -22.53
C ASP A 203 -6.85 3.04 -22.79
N GLU A 204 -5.75 2.35 -22.48
CA GLU A 204 -5.59 0.92 -22.72
C GLU A 204 -4.94 0.23 -21.52
N VAL A 205 -5.38 -1.00 -21.23
CA VAL A 205 -4.85 -1.84 -20.15
C VAL A 205 -4.28 -3.15 -20.70
N LEU A 206 -3.27 -3.69 -20.03
CA LEU A 206 -2.68 -4.99 -20.35
C LEU A 206 -3.67 -6.10 -19.98
N VAL A 207 -4.03 -6.97 -20.94
CA VAL A 207 -4.94 -8.10 -20.71
C VAL A 207 -4.24 -9.46 -20.78
N SER A 208 -3.17 -9.56 -21.56
CA SER A 208 -2.36 -10.77 -21.66
C SER A 208 -0.94 -10.46 -22.09
N TYR A 209 -0.05 -11.43 -21.89
CA TYR A 209 1.30 -11.41 -22.41
C TYR A 209 1.77 -12.83 -22.70
N GLU A 210 2.72 -12.94 -23.61
CA GLU A 210 3.39 -14.18 -23.98
C GLU A 210 4.90 -14.02 -23.76
N PHE A 211 5.56 -15.08 -23.32
CA PHE A 211 7.02 -15.12 -23.23
C PHE A 211 7.54 -16.37 -23.93
N ASN A 212 8.33 -16.16 -24.97
CA ASN A 212 8.94 -17.25 -25.72
C ASN A 212 10.28 -17.64 -25.10
N MET A 213 10.36 -18.83 -24.50
CA MET A 213 11.57 -19.32 -23.83
C MET A 213 12.75 -19.61 -24.79
N GLN A 214 12.51 -19.74 -26.10
CA GLN A 214 13.56 -19.99 -27.09
C GLN A 214 14.18 -18.68 -27.59
N THR A 215 13.36 -17.66 -27.83
CA THR A 215 13.83 -16.35 -28.33
C THR A 215 14.07 -15.33 -27.22
N ASN A 216 13.58 -15.61 -26.00
CA ASN A 216 13.50 -14.67 -24.87
C ASN A 216 12.68 -13.41 -25.18
N GLU A 217 11.77 -13.49 -26.14
CA GLU A 217 10.91 -12.38 -26.52
C GLU A 217 9.66 -12.35 -25.65
N MET A 218 9.26 -11.13 -25.26
CA MET A 218 8.02 -10.87 -24.55
C MET A 218 7.09 -10.06 -25.45
N VAL A 219 5.88 -10.56 -25.66
CA VAL A 219 4.82 -9.87 -26.39
C VAL A 219 3.70 -9.54 -25.40
N THR A 220 3.18 -8.32 -25.47
CA THR A 220 2.09 -7.87 -24.61
C THR A 220 0.88 -7.51 -25.46
N HIS A 221 -0.31 -7.76 -24.93
CA HIS A 221 -1.56 -7.46 -25.59
C HIS A 221 -2.37 -6.53 -24.70
N LYS A 222 -2.85 -5.45 -25.31
CA LYS A 222 -3.66 -4.44 -24.65
C LYS A 222 -5.06 -4.41 -25.25
N GLU A 223 -6.01 -4.02 -24.43
CA GLU A 223 -7.37 -3.71 -24.86
C GLU A 223 -7.76 -2.32 -24.37
N PRO A 224 -8.71 -1.66 -25.05
CA PRO A 224 -9.28 -0.40 -24.56
C PRO A 224 -9.80 -0.57 -23.13
N ASN A 225 -9.43 0.36 -22.25
CA ASN A 225 -9.97 0.39 -20.91
C ASN A 225 -11.43 0.87 -20.96
N PRO A 226 -12.43 0.08 -20.48
CA PRO A 226 -13.82 0.52 -20.44
C PRO A 226 -14.04 1.82 -19.65
N ASN A 227 -13.15 2.13 -18.71
CA ASN A 227 -13.19 3.32 -17.87
C ASN A 227 -12.20 4.41 -18.31
N ALA A 228 -11.65 4.36 -19.54
CA ALA A 228 -10.70 5.34 -20.04
C ALA A 228 -11.16 6.79 -19.77
N GLY A 229 -10.29 7.60 -19.17
CA GLY A 229 -10.59 8.99 -18.82
C GLY A 229 -11.44 9.19 -17.55
N LEU A 230 -11.91 8.12 -16.90
CA LEU A 230 -12.62 8.22 -15.62
C LEU A 230 -11.69 8.82 -14.56
N VAL A 231 -12.17 9.86 -13.88
CA VAL A 231 -11.45 10.56 -12.82
C VAL A 231 -11.88 10.06 -11.45
N HIS A 232 -10.94 9.45 -10.73
CA HIS A 232 -11.06 9.05 -9.34
C HIS A 232 -10.49 10.14 -8.44
N ARG A 233 -11.35 10.80 -7.66
CA ARG A 233 -10.96 11.92 -6.80
C ARG A 233 -10.62 11.45 -5.39
N PHE A 234 -9.48 11.89 -4.88
CA PHE A 234 -9.02 11.64 -3.52
C PHE A 234 -8.72 12.95 -2.79
N ARG A 235 -8.73 12.90 -1.47
CA ARG A 235 -8.37 14.01 -0.59
C ARG A 235 -7.30 13.57 0.38
N ALA A 236 -6.30 14.43 0.55
CA ALA A 236 -5.22 14.29 1.50
C ALA A 236 -5.54 15.05 2.78
N TYR A 237 -5.26 14.43 3.93
CA TYR A 237 -5.49 14.99 5.25
C TYR A 237 -4.25 14.83 6.14
N ARG A 238 -4.13 15.71 7.13
CA ARG A 238 -3.12 15.65 8.19
C ARG A 238 -3.74 15.82 9.56
N SER A 239 -3.04 15.32 10.57
CA SER A 239 -3.33 15.71 11.95
C SER A 239 -3.07 17.22 12.12
N ARG A 240 -3.98 17.90 12.81
CA ARG A 240 -3.91 19.33 13.09
C ARG A 240 -2.63 19.65 13.85
N GLY A 241 -1.90 20.67 13.41
CA GLY A 241 -0.60 21.05 13.94
C GLY A 241 0.57 20.18 13.45
N ALA A 242 0.32 19.06 12.76
CA ALA A 242 1.36 18.17 12.25
C ALA A 242 1.66 18.42 10.76
N GLY A 243 2.09 19.64 10.45
CA GLY A 243 2.39 20.05 9.07
C GLY A 243 1.15 20.31 8.20
N ASP A 244 0.00 20.57 8.82
CA ASP A 244 -1.28 20.89 8.18
C ASP A 244 -1.28 22.18 7.32
N SER A 245 -0.22 22.99 7.38
CA SER A 245 0.00 24.15 6.52
C SER A 245 0.65 23.85 5.16
N LYS A 246 1.19 22.63 4.97
CA LYS A 246 1.86 22.27 3.71
C LYS A 246 0.92 21.46 2.81
N ASN A 247 0.82 21.83 1.55
CA ASN A 247 -0.06 21.13 0.61
C ASN A 247 0.51 19.79 0.15
N VAL A 248 -0.40 18.89 -0.23
CA VAL A 248 -0.11 17.62 -0.91
C VAL A 248 -0.68 17.72 -2.33
N THR A 249 0.13 17.35 -3.32
CA THR A 249 -0.26 17.42 -4.73
C THR A 249 0.14 16.15 -5.45
N LEU A 250 -0.62 15.76 -6.47
CA LEU A 250 -0.25 14.61 -7.29
C LEU A 250 0.99 14.97 -8.14
N ASN A 251 1.92 14.04 -8.24
CA ASN A 251 3.01 14.15 -9.19
C ASN A 251 2.45 13.92 -10.60
N GLY A 252 2.93 14.67 -11.58
CA GLY A 252 2.53 14.49 -12.98
C GLY A 252 2.70 13.03 -13.41
N SER A 253 1.80 12.56 -14.27
CA SER A 253 1.77 11.18 -14.75
C SER A 253 3.16 10.75 -15.23
N ARG A 254 3.81 9.83 -14.50
CA ARG A 254 4.98 9.13 -15.03
C ARG A 254 4.48 8.21 -16.12
N ARG A 255 4.87 8.49 -17.37
CA ARG A 255 4.74 7.56 -18.50
C ARG A 255 5.74 6.43 -18.34
#